data_AF-A0A1L5L2H0-F1
#
_entry.id   AF-A0A1L5L2H0-F1
#
_cell.length_a   1.000
_cell.length_b   1.000
_cell.length_c   1.000
_cell.angle_alpha   90.00
_cell.angle_beta   90.00
_cell.angle_gamma   90.00
#
_symmetry.space_group_name_H-M   'P 1'
#
loop_
_entity.id
_entity.type
_entity.pdbx_description
1 polymer ?
#
loop_
_entity_poly.entity_id
_entity_poly.type
_entity_poly.pdbx_seq_one_letter_code
_entity_poly.pdbx_strand_id
1 'polypeptide(L)' 'MTSEEKRHTMVDSHDAETYSAKDSRLIWIDCEMTGLDIFGGDELVEVSVVPTDFDLNVLDEGVDY' A
#
# COMPACT_ATOMS: atom_id res chain seq x y z
N MET A 1 -28.08 6.57 -11.70
CA MET A 1 -26.80 5.85 -11.79
C MET A 1 -27.07 4.41 -11.37
N THR A 2 -26.72 3.45 -12.21
CA THR A 2 -27.05 2.03 -12.02
C THR A 2 -26.15 1.41 -10.96
N SER A 3 -26.68 0.46 -10.21
CA SER A 3 -26.05 -0.19 -9.06
C SER A 3 -24.77 -1.00 -9.38
N GLU A 4 -24.37 -1.07 -10.65
CA GLU A 4 -23.21 -1.82 -11.15
C GLU A 4 -21.89 -1.02 -11.10
N GLU A 5 -21.96 0.32 -11.17
CA GLU A 5 -20.75 1.18 -11.17
C GLU A 5 -20.11 1.32 -9.78
N LYS A 6 -20.83 0.94 -8.72
CA LYS A 6 -20.38 1.05 -7.31
C LYS A 6 -19.42 -0.06 -6.86
N ARG A 7 -18.98 -0.96 -7.75
CA ARG A 7 -18.25 -2.20 -7.37
C ARG A 7 -16.73 -2.17 -7.52
N HIS A 8 -16.14 -1.09 -8.02
CA HIS A 8 -14.69 -1.02 -8.30
C HIS A 8 -14.01 0.28 -7.83
N THR A 9 -14.66 1.00 -6.92
CA THR A 9 -14.08 2.22 -6.36
C THR A 9 -13.56 1.98 -4.96
N MET A 10 -12.32 2.44 -4.72
CA MET A 10 -11.68 2.45 -3.42
C MET A 10 -11.95 3.81 -2.78
N VAL A 11 -12.42 3.80 -1.54
CA VAL A 11 -12.67 5.03 -0.77
C VAL A 11 -11.45 5.28 0.10
N ASP A 12 -10.80 6.43 -0.07
CA ASP A 12 -9.78 6.89 0.86
C ASP A 12 -10.48 7.43 2.12
N SER A 13 -10.04 6.97 3.29
CA SER A 13 -10.61 7.34 4.58
C SER A 13 -10.23 8.74 5.06
N HIS A 14 -9.21 9.37 4.45
CA HIS A 14 -8.68 10.67 4.87
C HIS A 14 -9.33 11.86 4.16
N ASP A 15 -9.71 11.73 2.89
CA ASP A 15 -10.30 12.82 2.10
C ASP A 15 -11.72 12.51 1.58
N ALA A 16 -12.24 11.29 1.83
CA ALA A 16 -13.50 10.78 1.29
C ALA A 16 -13.60 10.82 -0.24
N GLU A 17 -12.46 10.98 -0.92
CA GLU A 17 -12.38 10.87 -2.36
C GLU A 17 -12.47 9.41 -2.77
N THR A 18 -13.05 9.22 -3.94
CA THR A 18 -13.35 7.90 -4.47
C THR A 18 -12.51 7.69 -5.71
N TYR A 19 -11.46 6.87 -5.60
CA TYR A 19 -10.60 6.54 -6.72
C TYR A 19 -11.11 5.27 -7.41
N SER A 20 -11.04 5.23 -8.74
CA SER A 20 -11.17 3.96 -9.44
C SER A 20 -9.97 3.07 -9.07
N ALA A 21 -10.13 1.75 -9.17
CA ALA A 21 -9.01 0.82 -8.97
C ALA A 21 -7.78 1.24 -9.81
N LYS A 22 -8.00 1.64 -11.07
CA LYS A 22 -6.95 2.08 -11.99
C LYS A 22 -6.26 3.37 -11.56
N ASP A 23 -7.00 4.30 -10.99
CA ASP A 23 -6.46 5.60 -10.54
C ASP A 23 -5.83 5.52 -9.14
N SER A 24 -5.97 4.36 -8.48
CA SER A 24 -5.39 4.12 -7.16
C SER A 24 -3.89 3.88 -7.28
N ARG A 25 -3.15 4.34 -6.26
CA ARG A 25 -1.72 4.04 -6.10
C ARG A 25 -1.55 2.94 -5.08
N LEU A 26 -0.52 2.12 -5.27
CA LEU A 26 -0.16 1.04 -4.35
C LEU A 26 1.19 1.37 -3.72
N ILE A 27 1.32 1.07 -2.44
CA ILE A 27 2.57 1.15 -1.69
C ILE A 27 2.95 -0.28 -1.31
N TRP A 28 4.03 -0.77 -1.88
CA TRP A 28 4.60 -2.07 -1.54
C TRP A 28 5.58 -1.88 -0.39
N ILE A 29 5.50 -2.74 0.61
CA ILE A 29 6.38 -2.70 1.78
C ILE A 29 6.93 -4.11 2.01
N ASP A 30 8.23 -4.17 2.27
CA ASP A 30 8.91 -5.35 2.76
C ASP A 30 9.68 -4.98 4.03
N CYS A 31 9.65 -5.87 5.02
CA CYS A 31 10.24 -5.62 6.33
C CYS A 31 11.04 -6.84 6.78
N GLU A 32 12.23 -6.58 7.32
CA GLU A 32 13.02 -7.60 8.00
C GLU A 32 12.91 -7.41 9.53
N MET A 33 12.85 -8.52 10.25
CA MET A 33 12.68 -8.54 11.71
C MET A 33 13.67 -9.50 12.35
N THR A 34 14.01 -9.26 13.62
CA THR A 34 14.83 -10.19 14.40
C THR A 34 14.13 -11.52 14.69
N GLY A 35 12.80 -11.52 14.65
CA GLY A 35 11.95 -12.68 14.92
C GLY A 35 10.47 -12.37 14.69
N LEU A 36 9.60 -13.24 15.20
CA LEU A 36 8.15 -13.17 14.97
C LEU A 36 7.36 -12.78 16.22
N ASP A 37 8.02 -12.57 17.37
CA ASP A 37 7.33 -12.23 18.61
C ASP A 37 7.06 -10.73 18.72
N ILE A 38 5.88 -10.31 18.28
CA ILE A 38 5.44 -8.90 18.30
C ILE A 38 5.25 -8.31 19.71
N PHE A 39 5.22 -9.14 20.76
CA PHE A 39 5.10 -8.67 22.15
C PHE A 39 6.39 -8.85 22.95
N GLY A 40 7.30 -9.68 22.46
CA GLY A 40 8.52 -10.08 23.16
C GLY A 40 9.76 -9.64 22.42
N GLY A 41 10.24 -8.42 22.67
CA GLY A 41 11.61 -7.97 22.41
C GLY A 41 12.14 -8.03 20.97
N ASP A 42 11.45 -8.66 20.02
CA ASP A 42 11.83 -8.65 18.61
C ASP A 42 11.53 -7.29 17.99
N GLU A 43 12.41 -6.87 17.08
CA GLU A 43 12.39 -5.53 16.49
C GLU A 43 12.42 -5.60 14.95
N LEU A 44 11.89 -4.54 14.32
CA LEU A 44 12.08 -4.27 12.90
C LEU A 44 13.52 -3.79 12.70
N VAL A 45 14.24 -4.43 11.78
CA VAL A 45 15.64 -4.10 11.52
C VAL A 45 15.83 -3.36 10.22
N GLU A 46 14.95 -3.56 9.24
CA GLU A 46 15.01 -2.95 7.93
C GLU A 46 13.60 -2.79 7.36
N VAL A 47 13.37 -1.70 6.62
CA VAL A 47 12.13 -1.43 5.91
C VAL A 47 12.44 -0.90 4.51
N SER A 48 11.89 -1.56 3.50
CA SER A 48 11.92 -1.08 2.12
C SER A 48 10.51 -0.82 1.60
N VAL A 49 10.35 0.26 0.83
CA VAL A 49 9.05 0.68 0.30
C VAL A 49 9.18 1.12 -1.16
N VAL A 50 8.30 0.64 -2.03
CA VAL A 50 8.25 1.01 -3.45
C VAL A 50 6.82 1.36 -3.87
N PRO A 51 6.57 2.57 -4.42
CA PRO A 51 5.26 2.92 -4.93
C PRO A 51 5.05 2.42 -6.38
N THR A 52 3.86 1.89 -6.66
CA THR A 52 3.44 1.53 -8.03
C THR A 52 2.08 2.14 -8.39
N ASP A 53 1.79 2.20 -9.69
CA ASP A 53 0.41 2.31 -10.16
C ASP A 53 -0.32 0.96 -10.06
N PHE A 54 -1.59 0.95 -10.47
CA PHE A 54 -2.42 -0.25 -10.45
C PHE A 54 -1.95 -1.33 -11.44
N ASP A 55 -1.26 -0.95 -12.51
CA ASP A 55 -0.69 -1.85 -13.52
C ASP A 55 0.72 -2.33 -13.13
N LEU A 56 1.15 -2.06 -11.88
CA LEU A 56 2.43 -2.46 -11.28
C LEU A 56 3.65 -1.80 -11.91
N ASN A 57 3.49 -0.66 -12.58
CA ASN A 57 4.62 0.15 -13.01
C ASN A 57 5.17 0.90 -11.80
N VAL A 58 6.49 0.81 -11.59
CA VAL A 58 7.20 1.53 -10.53
C VAL A 58 7.14 3.03 -10.80
N LEU A 59 6.76 3.80 -9.77
CA LEU A 59 6.59 5.26 -9.87
C LEU A 59 7.77 6.05 -9.30
N ASP A 60 8.53 5.44 -8.40
CA ASP A 60 9.67 6.02 -7.71
C ASP A 60 10.64 4.91 -7.29
N GLU A 61 11.92 5.23 -7.09
CA GLU A 61 12.92 4.28 -6.59
C GLU A 61 12.60 3.78 -5.17
N GLY A 62 11.82 4.55 -4.41
CA GLY A 62 11.36 4.16 -3.09
C GLY A 62 12.35 4.53 -1.99
N VAL A 63 12.24 3.84 -0.86
CA VAL A 63 13.14 4.00 0.29
C VAL A 63 13.62 2.65 0.79
N ASP A 64 14.82 2.64 1.35
CA ASP A 64 15.52 1.45 1.85
C ASP A 64 16.39 1.87 3.06
N TYR A 65 16.04 1.38 4.26
CA TYR A 65 16.60 1.85 5.54
C TYR A 65 16.66 0.77 6.61
#